data_AF-A0A8C2H3X6-F1
#
_entry.id   AF-A0A8C2H3X6-F1
#
_cell.length_a   1.000
_cell.length_b   1.000
_cell.length_c   1.000
_cell.angle_alpha   90.00
_cell.angle_beta   90.00
_cell.angle_gamma   90.00
#
_symmetry.space_group_name_H-M   'P 1'
#
loop_
_entity.id
_entity.type
_entity.pdbx_description
1 polymer ?
#
loop_
_entity_poly.entity_id
_entity_poly.type
_entity_poly.pdbx_seq_one_letter_code
_entity_poly.pdbx_strand_id
1 'polypeptide(L)'
;KSIRLFSTLVFLPQARHVRSLHQTSARAGAGGLFVHRDTPANNPETPFEFTPENMKRVDAIINNYPEGHKAAATIPVLDLAQRQHGWLPISAMNKVAEILGVAPMRVYEVATFYTMFLRQPVGKYHMQICTTTPCMLCDSDSILEAIQNKLGEREPAYQWNVLIDCNDLASIRSGRFSCEPAGGLTSLTEPPPGPGFGVRPDL
;
A
#
# COMPACT_ATOMS: atom_id res chain seq x y z
N LYS A 1 -11.08 -45.74 -54.14
CA LYS A 1 -10.17 -46.08 -53.02
C LYS A 1 -9.04 -45.05 -53.01
N SER A 2 -9.16 -43.96 -52.25
CA SER A 2 -8.05 -43.04 -52.01
C SER A 2 -8.22 -42.45 -50.61
N ILE A 3 -7.16 -42.57 -49.83
CA ILE A 3 -7.09 -42.43 -48.37
C ILE A 3 -6.94 -40.93 -48.04
N ARG A 4 -7.86 -40.36 -47.25
CA ARG A 4 -7.69 -39.04 -46.65
C ARG A 4 -6.89 -39.19 -45.36
N LEU A 5 -5.64 -38.73 -45.39
CA LEU A 5 -4.79 -38.56 -44.21
C LEU A 5 -5.35 -37.40 -43.36
N PHE A 6 -5.92 -37.74 -42.21
CA PHE A 6 -6.22 -36.79 -41.13
C PHE A 6 -4.89 -36.43 -40.45
N SER A 7 -4.37 -35.24 -40.78
CA SER A 7 -3.24 -34.65 -40.04
C SER A 7 -3.79 -34.04 -38.76
N THR A 8 -3.71 -34.80 -37.67
CA THR A 8 -3.97 -34.35 -36.31
C THR A 8 -2.93 -33.30 -35.92
N LEU A 9 -3.26 -32.02 -36.13
CA LEU A 9 -2.48 -30.90 -35.61
C LEU A 9 -2.67 -30.86 -34.10
N VAL A 10 -1.64 -31.35 -33.39
CA VAL A 10 -1.44 -31.15 -31.96
C VAL A 10 -1.42 -29.64 -31.70
N PHE A 11 -2.44 -29.14 -31.03
CA PHE A 11 -2.48 -27.78 -30.50
C PHE A 11 -1.45 -27.68 -29.36
N LEU A 12 -0.26 -27.15 -29.67
CA LEU A 12 0.71 -26.68 -28.68
C LEU A 12 0.11 -25.49 -27.92
N PRO A 13 0.16 -25.46 -26.57
CA PRO A 13 -0.20 -24.26 -25.84
C PRO A 13 0.84 -23.18 -26.18
N GLN A 14 0.36 -22.09 -26.76
CA GLN A 14 1.17 -20.93 -27.13
C GLN A 14 1.94 -20.42 -25.90
N ALA A 15 3.21 -20.12 -26.11
CA ALA A 15 4.15 -19.67 -25.08
C ALA A 15 3.60 -18.50 -24.25
N ARG A 16 3.82 -18.62 -22.93
CA ARG A 16 3.57 -17.61 -21.90
C ARG A 16 4.02 -16.22 -22.34
N HIS A 17 3.15 -15.24 -22.11
CA HIS A 17 3.38 -13.80 -22.30
C HIS A 17 4.81 -13.37 -21.95
N VAL A 18 5.61 -13.06 -22.98
CA VAL A 18 6.79 -12.20 -22.83
C VAL A 18 6.26 -10.78 -22.75
N ARG A 19 6.09 -10.25 -21.53
CA ARG A 19 5.82 -8.82 -21.36
C ARG A 19 7.02 -8.05 -21.89
N SER A 20 6.76 -7.06 -22.74
CA SER A 20 7.75 -6.09 -23.18
C SER A 20 8.46 -5.51 -21.96
N LEU A 21 9.79 -5.63 -21.89
CA LEU A 21 10.68 -5.12 -20.83
C LEU A 21 10.57 -3.60 -20.61
N HIS A 22 9.67 -2.92 -21.30
CA HIS A 22 9.49 -1.47 -21.32
C HIS A 22 8.11 -0.98 -20.89
N GLN A 23 7.22 -1.83 -20.37
CA GLN A 23 6.11 -1.30 -19.58
C GLN A 23 6.62 -0.88 -18.19
N THR A 24 7.12 0.35 -18.11
CA THR A 24 7.13 1.11 -16.86
C THR A 24 5.76 0.97 -16.21
N SER A 25 5.73 0.59 -14.93
CA SER A 25 4.54 0.60 -14.07
C SER A 25 3.61 1.73 -14.47
N ALA A 26 2.47 1.40 -15.09
CA ALA A 26 1.55 2.39 -15.62
C ALA A 26 1.15 3.36 -14.50
N ARG A 27 1.30 4.64 -14.80
CA ARG A 27 1.11 5.80 -13.93
C ARG A 27 -0.36 5.97 -13.51
N ALA A 28 -0.82 5.28 -12.49
CA ALA A 28 -1.56 6.04 -11.47
C ALA A 28 -1.33 5.50 -10.06
N GLY A 29 -0.52 6.23 -9.30
CA GLY A 29 -0.75 6.25 -7.87
C GLY A 29 -2.15 6.79 -7.58
N ALA A 30 -2.59 6.65 -6.33
CA ALA A 30 -3.88 7.13 -5.85
C ALA A 30 -4.18 8.59 -6.27
N GLY A 31 -4.94 8.74 -7.37
CA GLY A 31 -5.17 9.99 -8.07
C GLY A 31 -4.11 10.32 -9.12
N GLY A 32 -4.33 9.88 -10.37
CA GLY A 32 -3.47 10.21 -11.51
C GLY A 32 -3.35 11.72 -11.83
N LEU A 33 -4.13 12.57 -11.18
CA LEU A 33 -4.08 14.03 -11.28
C LEU A 33 -3.43 14.65 -10.04
N PHE A 34 -2.35 15.41 -10.23
CA PHE A 34 -1.67 16.17 -9.17
C PHE A 34 -2.27 17.57 -8.94
N VAL A 35 -3.32 17.92 -9.68
CA VAL A 35 -4.08 19.16 -9.51
C VAL A 35 -5.43 18.84 -8.90
N HIS A 36 -5.86 19.67 -7.94
CA HIS A 36 -7.19 19.59 -7.38
C HIS A 36 -8.18 20.37 -8.25
N ARG A 37 -9.37 19.81 -8.45
CA ARG A 37 -10.53 20.50 -9.02
C ARG A 37 -11.69 20.25 -8.07
N ASP A 38 -12.41 21.31 -7.73
CA ASP A 38 -13.52 21.20 -6.81
C ASP A 38 -14.61 20.31 -7.41
N THR A 39 -15.02 19.32 -6.63
CA THR A 39 -16.15 18.44 -6.94
C THR A 39 -17.15 18.52 -5.80
N PRO A 40 -18.43 18.19 -6.02
CA PRO A 40 -19.42 18.22 -4.94
C PRO A 40 -19.04 17.33 -3.73
N ALA A 41 -18.24 16.29 -3.94
CA ALA A 41 -17.76 15.38 -2.90
C ALA A 41 -16.40 15.74 -2.30
N ASN A 42 -15.63 16.63 -2.95
CA ASN A 42 -14.30 17.06 -2.50
C ASN A 42 -14.12 18.53 -2.86
N ASN A 43 -14.40 19.39 -1.89
CA ASN A 43 -14.27 20.84 -1.94
C ASN A 43 -13.76 21.34 -0.56
N PRO A 44 -13.24 22.57 -0.43
CA PRO A 44 -12.77 23.11 0.84
C PRO A 44 -13.86 23.31 1.90
N GLU A 45 -15.14 23.22 1.50
CA GLU A 45 -16.30 23.33 2.39
C GLU A 45 -16.74 21.97 2.95
N THR A 46 -16.15 20.85 2.51
CA THR A 46 -16.51 19.53 3.02
C THR A 46 -16.24 19.47 4.52
N PRO A 47 -17.22 19.05 5.34
CA PRO A 47 -17.05 19.06 6.79
C PRO A 47 -16.07 17.95 7.20
N PHE A 48 -14.90 18.35 7.68
CA PHE A 48 -13.92 17.45 8.26
C PHE A 48 -13.37 18.05 9.56
N GLU A 49 -13.59 17.33 10.65
CA GLU A 49 -13.04 17.67 11.97
C GLU A 49 -12.53 16.39 12.64
N PHE A 50 -11.47 16.52 13.43
CA PHE A 50 -10.93 15.38 14.18
C PHE A 50 -11.86 15.01 15.34
N THR A 51 -12.02 13.72 15.59
CA THR A 51 -12.69 13.27 16.81
C THR A 51 -11.90 13.70 18.05
N PRO A 52 -12.53 13.90 19.22
CA PRO A 52 -11.81 14.32 20.42
C PRO A 52 -10.75 13.30 20.86
N GLU A 53 -10.95 12.02 20.55
CA GLU A 53 -9.95 10.97 20.76
C GLU A 53 -8.75 11.13 19.82
N ASN A 54 -8.99 11.44 18.55
CA ASN A 54 -7.92 11.68 17.59
C ASN A 54 -7.17 12.98 17.88
N MET A 55 -7.83 14.02 18.41
CA MET A 55 -7.13 15.23 18.88
C MET A 55 -6.09 14.91 19.95
N LYS A 56 -6.41 14.05 20.93
CA LYS A 56 -5.42 13.59 21.93
C LYS A 56 -4.23 12.86 21.29
N ARG A 57 -4.48 12.09 20.21
CA ARG A 57 -3.41 11.43 19.45
C ARG A 57 -2.56 12.44 18.68
N VAL A 58 -3.18 13.47 18.10
CA VAL A 58 -2.47 14.56 17.43
C VAL A 58 -1.54 15.27 18.42
N ASP A 59 -2.02 15.60 19.62
CA ASP A 59 -1.19 16.21 20.67
C ASP A 59 -0.02 15.31 21.06
N ALA A 60 -0.27 13.99 21.23
CA ALA A 60 0.78 13.02 21.52
C ALA A 60 1.82 12.93 20.38
N ILE A 61 1.40 13.02 19.12
CA ILE A 61 2.29 13.04 17.96
C ILE A 61 3.14 14.31 17.93
N ILE A 62 2.54 15.48 18.20
CA ILE A 62 3.24 16.77 18.21
C ILE A 62 4.32 16.78 19.31
N ASN A 63 4.03 16.19 20.47
CA ASN A 63 4.96 16.11 21.61
C ASN A 63 6.21 15.26 21.34
N ASN A 64 6.22 14.43 20.29
CA ASN A 64 7.42 13.68 19.90
C ASN A 64 8.48 14.57 19.23
N TYR A 65 8.10 15.77 18.78
CA TYR A 65 8.98 16.70 18.07
C TYR A 65 9.38 17.88 18.96
N PRO A 66 10.61 18.40 18.81
CA PRO A 66 11.07 19.53 19.60
C PRO A 66 10.26 20.80 19.29
N GLU A 67 10.20 21.70 20.26
CA GLU A 67 9.53 22.99 20.10
C GLU A 67 10.08 23.77 18.89
N GLY A 68 9.18 24.42 18.14
CA GLY A 68 9.51 25.10 16.88
C GLY A 68 9.50 24.22 15.62
N HIS A 69 9.55 22.88 15.75
CA HIS A 69 9.58 21.96 14.61
C HIS A 69 8.29 21.15 14.44
N LYS A 70 7.13 21.76 14.75
CA LYS A 70 5.81 21.11 14.63
C LYS A 70 5.49 20.63 13.21
N ALA A 71 6.08 21.24 12.18
CA ALA A 71 5.93 20.82 10.79
C ALA A 71 6.37 19.36 10.53
N ALA A 72 7.25 18.80 11.36
CA ALA A 72 7.68 17.39 11.23
C ALA A 72 6.53 16.41 11.49
N ALA A 73 5.49 16.82 12.23
CA ALA A 73 4.30 16.01 12.49
C ALA A 73 3.32 15.92 11.30
N THR A 74 3.61 16.54 10.15
CA THR A 74 2.69 16.58 9.01
C THR A 74 2.32 15.17 8.52
N ILE A 75 3.30 14.28 8.35
CA ILE A 75 3.08 12.91 7.87
C ILE A 75 2.19 12.09 8.82
N PRO A 76 2.51 11.95 10.12
CA PRO A 76 1.70 11.14 11.02
C PRO A 76 0.30 11.73 11.27
N VAL A 77 0.16 13.06 11.28
CA VAL A 77 -1.17 13.69 11.45
C VAL A 77 -2.03 13.52 10.19
N LEU A 78 -1.45 13.60 8.99
CA LEU A 78 -2.16 13.26 7.75
C LEU A 78 -2.56 11.78 7.70
N ASP A 79 -1.69 10.86 8.12
CA ASP A 79 -2.03 9.43 8.20
C ASP A 79 -3.20 9.20 9.17
N LEU A 80 -3.22 9.91 10.30
CA LEU A 80 -4.34 9.85 11.25
C LEU A 80 -5.65 10.37 10.63
N ALA A 81 -5.59 11.47 9.87
CA ALA A 81 -6.75 12.00 9.14
C ALA A 81 -7.29 10.98 8.12
N GLN A 82 -6.38 10.32 7.39
CA GLN A 82 -6.74 9.27 6.44
C GLN A 82 -7.34 8.05 7.14
N ARG A 83 -6.85 7.64 8.31
CA ARG A 83 -7.44 6.53 9.07
C ARG A 83 -8.85 6.84 9.58
N GLN A 84 -9.13 8.10 9.91
CA GLN A 84 -10.46 8.53 10.35
C GLN A 84 -11.49 8.53 9.20
N HIS A 85 -11.09 9.00 8.02
CA HIS A 85 -12.01 9.24 6.89
C HIS A 85 -11.91 8.19 5.76
N GLY A 86 -10.87 7.36 5.77
CA GLY A 86 -10.54 6.37 4.72
C GLY A 86 -9.77 6.95 3.53
N TRP A 87 -9.94 8.24 3.24
CA TRP A 87 -9.23 8.99 2.20
C TRP A 87 -9.12 10.46 2.62
N LEU A 88 -8.28 11.26 1.94
CA LEU A 88 -7.96 12.63 2.28
C LEU A 88 -8.68 13.65 1.38
N PRO A 89 -9.79 14.25 1.84
CA PRO A 89 -10.37 15.42 1.19
C PRO A 89 -9.47 16.65 1.40
N ILE A 90 -9.66 17.68 0.56
CA ILE A 90 -8.91 18.93 0.67
C ILE A 90 -9.15 19.62 2.03
N SER A 91 -10.36 19.52 2.59
CA SER A 91 -10.68 20.03 3.93
C SER A 91 -9.84 19.38 5.03
N ALA A 92 -9.55 18.08 4.93
CA ALA A 92 -8.70 17.41 5.91
C ALA A 92 -7.26 17.94 5.88
N MET A 93 -6.73 18.18 4.69
CA MET A 93 -5.39 18.77 4.53
C MET A 93 -5.34 20.19 5.08
N ASN A 94 -6.37 21.00 4.85
CA ASN A 94 -6.49 22.34 5.42
C ASN A 94 -6.55 22.31 6.95
N LYS A 95 -7.29 21.36 7.53
CA LYS A 95 -7.37 21.21 8.99
C LYS A 95 -6.02 20.85 9.60
N VAL A 96 -5.27 19.95 8.97
CA VAL A 96 -3.91 19.60 9.42
C VAL A 96 -2.97 20.82 9.34
N ALA A 97 -3.10 21.63 8.29
CA ALA A 97 -2.33 22.85 8.14
C ALA A 97 -2.62 23.86 9.28
N GLU A 98 -3.90 24.02 9.63
CA GLU A 98 -4.36 24.88 10.74
C GLU A 98 -3.76 24.44 12.08
N ILE A 99 -3.84 23.14 12.41
CA ILE A 99 -3.36 22.60 13.69
C ILE A 99 -1.84 22.74 13.83
N LEU A 100 -1.10 22.48 12.76
CA LEU A 100 0.37 22.53 12.77
C LEU A 100 0.93 23.96 12.59
N GLY A 101 0.08 24.93 12.21
CA GLY A 101 0.51 26.30 11.93
C GLY A 101 1.39 26.41 10.68
N VAL A 102 1.18 25.54 9.69
CA VAL A 102 1.96 25.51 8.44
C VAL A 102 1.09 25.99 7.27
N ALA A 103 1.72 26.49 6.20
CA ALA A 103 0.99 26.85 4.99
C ALA A 103 0.34 25.59 4.36
N PRO A 104 -0.95 25.63 3.96
CA PRO A 104 -1.64 24.49 3.35
C PRO A 104 -0.91 23.88 2.15
N MET A 105 -0.19 24.71 1.39
CA MET A 105 0.61 24.26 0.25
C MET A 105 1.64 23.19 0.63
N ARG A 106 2.28 23.30 1.81
CA ARG A 106 3.25 22.30 2.29
C ARG A 106 2.60 20.96 2.58
N VAL A 107 1.37 20.98 3.07
CA VAL A 107 0.58 19.77 3.31
C VAL A 107 0.18 19.14 1.98
N TYR A 108 -0.20 19.94 0.97
CA TYR A 108 -0.50 19.44 -0.38
C TYR A 108 0.71 18.80 -1.07
N GLU A 109 1.90 19.39 -0.92
CA GLU A 109 3.16 18.81 -1.41
C GLU A 109 3.39 17.43 -0.80
N VAL A 110 3.27 17.30 0.53
CA VAL A 110 3.44 16.01 1.23
C VAL A 110 2.38 14.99 0.79
N ALA A 111 1.11 15.40 0.71
CA ALA A 111 0.00 14.52 0.33
C ALA A 111 0.07 14.03 -1.12
N THR A 112 0.72 14.78 -2.01
CA THR A 112 0.92 14.38 -3.42
C THR A 112 2.22 13.63 -3.64
N PHE A 113 3.23 13.85 -2.80
CA PHE A 113 4.53 13.21 -2.89
C PHE A 113 4.51 11.74 -2.45
N TYR A 114 3.84 11.44 -1.33
CA TYR A 114 3.75 10.07 -0.83
C TYR A 114 2.57 9.32 -1.44
N THR A 115 2.85 8.14 -2.01
CA THR A 115 1.83 7.29 -2.67
C THR A 115 0.83 6.64 -1.73
N MET A 116 1.10 6.66 -0.41
CA MET A 116 0.20 6.14 0.63
C MET A 116 -1.04 7.02 0.83
N PHE A 117 -0.94 8.32 0.51
CA PHE A 117 -1.99 9.28 0.75
C PHE A 117 -3.05 9.23 -0.35
N LEU A 118 -4.26 8.79 0.02
CA LEU A 118 -5.34 8.54 -0.93
C LEU A 118 -6.17 9.81 -1.11
N ARG A 119 -6.04 10.49 -2.24
CA ARG A 119 -6.74 11.76 -2.52
C ARG A 119 -8.10 11.59 -3.20
N GLN A 120 -8.42 10.36 -3.58
CA GLN A 120 -9.69 9.98 -4.18
C GLN A 120 -10.38 8.98 -3.25
N PRO A 121 -11.72 8.93 -3.24
CA PRO A 121 -12.44 7.96 -2.46
C PRO A 121 -12.08 6.55 -2.92
N VAL A 122 -11.56 5.75 -2.00
CA VAL A 122 -11.24 4.33 -2.20
C VAL A 122 -12.28 3.46 -1.49
N GLY A 123 -12.33 2.19 -1.86
CA GLY A 123 -13.15 1.22 -1.18
C GLY A 123 -12.59 0.90 0.20
N LYS A 124 -13.35 0.10 0.96
CA LYS A 124 -12.97 -0.30 2.32
C LYS A 124 -11.61 -0.99 2.39
N TYR A 125 -11.22 -1.72 1.34
CA TYR A 125 -9.94 -2.40 1.25
C TYR A 125 -9.16 -1.90 0.05
N HIS A 126 -7.94 -1.44 0.31
CA HIS A 126 -6.97 -1.08 -0.72
C HIS A 126 -5.94 -2.20 -0.87
N MET A 127 -6.09 -3.01 -1.91
CA MET A 127 -5.16 -4.11 -2.19
C MET A 127 -3.96 -3.62 -3.00
N GLN A 128 -2.78 -3.68 -2.40
CA GLN A 128 -1.51 -3.34 -3.05
C GLN A 128 -0.75 -4.61 -3.41
N ILE A 129 -0.60 -4.88 -4.71
CA ILE A 129 0.15 -6.03 -5.21
C ILE A 129 1.54 -5.54 -5.64
N CYS A 130 2.59 -6.15 -5.10
CA CYS A 130 3.95 -5.86 -5.53
C CYS A 130 4.22 -6.52 -6.88
N THR A 131 4.58 -5.72 -7.87
CA THR A 131 4.96 -6.16 -9.23
C THR A 131 6.42 -5.83 -9.55
N THR A 132 7.24 -5.60 -8.52
CA THR A 132 8.68 -5.36 -8.70
C THR A 132 9.41 -6.65 -9.06
N THR A 133 10.64 -6.54 -9.58
CA THR A 133 11.41 -7.66 -10.15
C THR A 133 11.47 -8.91 -9.25
N PRO A 134 11.73 -8.84 -7.94
CA PRO A 134 11.79 -10.04 -7.09
C PRO A 134 10.45 -10.79 -7.03
N CYS A 135 9.32 -10.08 -6.97
CA CYS A 135 7.99 -10.70 -6.96
C CYS A 135 7.60 -11.19 -8.35
N MET A 136 7.98 -10.47 -9.39
CA MET A 136 7.77 -10.85 -10.79
C MET A 136 8.47 -12.17 -11.12
N LEU A 137 9.70 -12.37 -10.63
CA LEU A 137 10.44 -13.64 -10.78
C LEU A 137 9.76 -14.80 -10.04
N CYS A 138 9.02 -14.51 -8.97
CA CYS A 138 8.22 -15.47 -8.21
C CYS A 138 6.76 -15.58 -8.71
N ASP A 139 6.51 -15.27 -9.99
CA ASP A 139 5.20 -15.36 -10.65
C ASP A 139 4.08 -14.53 -9.99
N SER A 140 4.37 -13.31 -9.50
CA SER A 140 3.35 -12.40 -8.94
C SER A 140 2.22 -12.04 -9.92
N ASP A 141 2.48 -12.13 -11.23
CA ASP A 141 1.49 -11.86 -12.27
C ASP A 141 0.31 -12.83 -12.24
N SER A 142 0.56 -14.09 -11.90
CA SER A 142 -0.49 -15.11 -11.77
C SER A 142 -1.50 -14.75 -10.66
N ILE A 143 -1.02 -14.12 -9.59
CA ILE A 143 -1.84 -13.65 -8.47
C ILE A 143 -2.70 -12.48 -8.92
N LEU A 144 -2.12 -11.54 -9.68
CA LEU A 144 -2.84 -10.39 -10.21
C LEU A 144 -3.96 -10.84 -11.16
N GLU A 145 -3.70 -11.77 -12.08
CA GLU A 145 -4.70 -12.34 -12.99
C GLU A 145 -5.81 -13.08 -12.21
N ALA A 146 -5.45 -13.87 -11.20
CA ALA A 146 -6.42 -14.56 -10.36
C ALA A 146 -7.35 -13.59 -9.61
N ILE A 147 -6.81 -12.47 -9.13
CA ILE A 147 -7.60 -11.41 -8.46
C ILE A 147 -8.53 -10.74 -9.47
N GLN A 148 -8.04 -10.39 -10.66
CA GLN A 148 -8.86 -9.79 -11.73
C GLN A 148 -10.02 -10.70 -12.14
N ASN A 149 -9.75 -11.98 -12.36
CA ASN A 149 -10.78 -12.96 -12.72
C ASN A 149 -11.84 -13.14 -11.61
N LYS A 150 -11.45 -13.03 -10.34
CA LYS A 150 -12.37 -13.20 -9.20
C LYS A 150 -13.22 -11.95 -8.94
N LEU A 151 -12.66 -10.76 -9.14
CA LEU A 151 -13.33 -9.49 -8.85
C LEU A 151 -14.09 -8.91 -10.05
N GLY A 152 -13.84 -9.45 -11.25
CA GLY A 152 -14.43 -8.98 -12.51
C GLY A 152 -13.69 -7.77 -13.10
N GLU A 153 -13.67 -7.67 -14.42
CA GLU A 153 -13.02 -6.58 -15.16
C GLU A 153 -13.79 -5.26 -14.97
N ARG A 154 -13.48 -4.51 -13.91
CA ARG A 154 -13.87 -3.11 -13.82
C ARG A 154 -12.63 -2.23 -13.68
N GLU A 155 -12.16 -1.83 -14.85
CA GLU A 155 -11.22 -0.73 -15.12
C GLU A 155 -9.81 -0.86 -14.50
N PRO A 156 -8.73 -0.58 -15.26
CA PRO A 156 -7.36 -0.74 -14.80
C PRO A 156 -6.95 0.47 -13.94
N ALA A 157 -7.61 0.66 -12.82
CA ALA A 157 -6.94 1.26 -11.68
C ALA A 157 -6.45 0.08 -10.83
N TYR A 158 -5.14 -0.03 -10.71
CA TYR A 158 -4.31 -0.78 -9.74
C TYR A 158 -4.68 -0.46 -8.26
N GLN A 159 -5.96 -0.25 -8.01
CA GLN A 159 -6.63 0.22 -6.81
C GLN A 159 -7.98 -0.50 -6.77
N TRP A 160 -7.95 -1.82 -6.65
CA TRP A 160 -9.16 -2.62 -6.53
C TRP A 160 -9.83 -2.32 -5.20
N ASN A 161 -10.96 -1.65 -5.30
CA ASN A 161 -11.84 -1.31 -4.19
C ASN A 161 -12.84 -2.45 -3.98
N VAL A 162 -12.38 -3.63 -3.58
CA VAL A 162 -13.29 -4.74 -3.28
C VAL A 162 -12.96 -5.36 -1.93
N LEU A 163 -14.01 -5.48 -1.12
CA LEU A 163 -14.05 -6.27 0.10
C LEU A 163 -13.59 -7.70 -0.16
N ILE A 164 -12.32 -7.97 0.14
CA ILE A 164 -11.90 -9.29 0.54
C ILE A 164 -11.89 -9.25 2.06
N ASP A 165 -12.75 -10.04 2.69
CA ASP A 165 -12.72 -10.31 4.13
C ASP A 165 -11.33 -10.83 4.49
N CYS A 166 -10.43 -9.91 4.84
CA CYS A 166 -9.10 -10.18 5.37
C CYS A 166 -9.21 -10.58 6.84
N ASN A 167 -9.99 -11.62 7.12
CA ASN A 167 -9.89 -12.34 8.39
C ASN A 167 -8.79 -13.43 8.33
N ASP A 168 -8.14 -13.58 7.17
CA ASP A 168 -7.00 -14.48 6.99
C ASP A 168 -5.71 -13.74 7.38
N LEU A 169 -4.93 -14.34 8.29
CA LEU A 169 -3.70 -13.82 8.89
C LEU A 169 -2.87 -12.94 7.93
N ALA A 170 -2.39 -11.79 8.41
CA ALA A 170 -1.40 -10.93 7.75
C ALA A 170 0.00 -11.58 7.65
N SER A 171 0.02 -12.90 7.52
CA SER A 171 1.18 -13.76 7.55
C SER A 171 1.29 -14.56 6.25
N ILE A 172 2.42 -15.24 6.11
CA ILE A 172 2.75 -16.08 4.97
C ILE A 172 1.75 -17.23 4.87
N ARG A 173 1.20 -17.45 3.67
CA ARG A 173 0.25 -18.54 3.39
C ARG A 173 0.90 -19.91 3.16
N SER A 174 2.23 -19.98 3.23
CA SER A 174 2.99 -21.24 3.13
C SER A 174 3.12 -21.92 4.49
N GLY A 175 3.75 -23.10 4.56
CA GLY A 175 4.03 -23.79 5.83
C GLY A 175 5.07 -23.12 6.75
N ARG A 176 5.52 -21.90 6.40
CA ARG A 176 6.43 -21.05 7.19
C ARG A 176 5.63 -20.02 7.97
N PHE A 177 6.09 -19.68 9.16
CA PHE A 177 5.57 -18.64 10.03
C PHE A 177 6.01 -17.23 9.63
N SER A 178 7.25 -17.05 9.21
CA SER A 178 7.85 -15.74 8.91
C SER A 178 8.95 -15.88 7.83
N CYS A 179 10.16 -15.40 8.07
CA CYS A 179 11.22 -15.37 7.05
C CYS A 179 12.13 -16.61 7.05
N GLU A 180 11.82 -17.64 7.83
CA GLU A 180 12.65 -18.85 7.92
C GLU A 180 12.65 -19.66 6.61
N PRO A 181 13.67 -20.50 6.38
CA PRO A 181 13.69 -21.40 5.24
C PRO A 181 12.55 -22.44 5.30
N ALA A 182 12.07 -22.90 4.13
CA ALA A 182 10.95 -23.87 4.05
C ALA A 182 11.33 -25.22 4.65
N GLY A 183 12.61 -25.57 4.62
CA GLY A 183 13.12 -26.84 5.11
C GLY A 183 13.33 -26.89 6.62
N GLY A 184 12.83 -25.89 7.37
CA GLY A 184 13.11 -25.72 8.80
C GLY A 184 14.23 -24.71 9.05
N LEU A 185 14.50 -24.44 10.33
CA LEU A 185 15.52 -23.48 10.74
C LEU A 185 16.92 -24.01 10.39
N THR A 186 17.62 -23.33 9.49
CA THR A 186 19.03 -23.59 9.14
C THR A 186 20.01 -22.89 10.08
N SER A 187 19.53 -21.89 10.83
CA SER A 187 20.29 -21.03 11.74
C SER A 187 19.41 -20.66 12.92
N LEU A 188 20.03 -20.24 14.05
CA LEU A 188 19.31 -19.94 15.30
C LEU A 188 18.51 -21.15 15.83
N THR A 189 19.10 -22.35 15.69
CA THR A 189 18.54 -23.59 16.24
C THR A 189 18.78 -23.72 17.75
N GLU A 190 19.81 -23.06 18.25
CA GLU A 190 20.14 -22.99 19.67
C GLU A 190 19.43 -21.80 20.33
N PRO A 191 19.05 -21.92 21.62
CA PRO A 191 18.49 -20.80 22.36
C PRO A 191 19.51 -19.65 22.44
N PRO A 192 19.05 -18.38 22.41
CA PRO A 192 19.94 -17.24 22.49
C PRO A 192 20.70 -17.26 23.82
N PRO A 193 21.99 -16.93 23.82
CA PRO A 193 22.73 -16.80 25.07
C PRO A 193 22.14 -15.65 25.90
N GLY A 194 22.02 -15.88 27.21
CA GLY A 194 21.43 -14.93 28.15
C GLY A 194 22.27 -13.65 28.34
N PRO A 195 21.80 -12.72 29.18
CA PRO A 195 22.52 -11.48 29.45
C PRO A 195 23.90 -11.77 30.05
N GLY A 196 24.92 -11.02 29.63
CA GLY A 196 26.30 -11.18 30.11
C GLY A 196 27.18 -12.10 29.26
N PHE A 197 26.62 -12.80 28.27
CA PHE A 197 27.42 -13.63 27.36
C PHE A 197 28.32 -12.77 26.47
N GLY A 198 29.65 -12.96 26.58
CA GLY A 198 30.63 -12.19 25.83
C GLY A 198 30.88 -10.76 26.33
N VAL A 199 30.35 -10.39 27.51
CA VAL A 199 30.66 -9.11 28.15
C VAL A 199 32.10 -9.15 28.66
N ARG A 200 32.88 -8.11 28.32
CA ARG A 200 34.26 -7.97 28.76
C ARG A 200 34.31 -7.77 30.27
N PRO A 201 35.36 -8.26 30.95
CA PRO A 201 35.48 -8.12 32.40
C PRO A 201 35.62 -6.66 32.88
N ASP A 202 35.96 -5.74 31.98
CA ASP A 202 36.20 -4.31 32.30
C ASP A 202 34.95 -3.41 32.17
N LEU A 203 33.76 -3.99 31.90
CA LEU A 203 32.51 -3.27 31.67
C LEU A 203 31.45 -3.57 32.75
#